data_AF-A0A150PLQ0-F1
#
_entry.id   AF-A0A150PLQ0-F1
#
_cell.length_a   1.000
_cell.length_b   1.000
_cell.length_c   1.000
_cell.angle_alpha   90.00
_cell.angle_beta   90.00
_cell.angle_gamma   90.00
#
_symmetry.space_group_name_H-M   'P 1'
#
loop_
_entity.id
_entity.type
_entity.pdbx_description
1 polymer ?
#
loop_
_entity_poly.entity_id
_entity_poly.type
_entity_poly.pdbx_seq_one_letter_code
_entity_poly.pdbx_strand_id
1 'polypeptide(L)'
;MPDSLYILSIVAATSCAAYAVGRRRGLSAGLLPAALRRAIRCVGACLVFWGVNIAVGAGLALLVRGLGLGFIWLYINTDASVLVLSAVQALVFESWRAQHAAPPPPADPSPARRLE
;
A
#
# COMPACT_ATOMS: atom_id res chain seq x y z
N MET A 1 14.51 16.64 -22.43
CA MET A 1 13.45 16.79 -21.40
C MET A 1 11.99 16.69 -21.90
N PRO A 2 11.65 16.25 -23.15
CA PRO A 2 10.24 16.14 -23.55
C PRO A 2 9.49 14.98 -22.85
N ASP A 3 10.18 13.87 -22.56
CA ASP A 3 9.54 12.66 -21.98
C ASP A 3 8.98 12.89 -20.58
N SER A 4 9.71 13.64 -19.73
CA SER A 4 9.25 13.97 -18.37
C SER A 4 8.04 14.88 -18.39
N LEU A 5 7.98 15.85 -19.31
CA LEU A 5 6.83 16.73 -19.47
C LEU A 5 5.61 15.97 -19.99
N TYR A 6 5.82 15.03 -20.91
CA TYR A 6 4.77 14.13 -21.40
C TYR A 6 4.20 13.25 -20.28
N ILE A 7 5.05 12.61 -19.48
CA ILE A 7 4.61 11.79 -18.33
C ILE A 7 3.86 12.66 -17.32
N LEU A 8 4.40 13.83 -16.98
CA LEU A 8 3.78 14.73 -16.01
C LEU A 8 2.39 15.18 -16.48
N SER A 9 2.24 15.49 -17.77
CA SER A 9 0.96 15.92 -18.34
C SER A 9 -0.07 14.79 -18.37
N ILE A 10 0.33 13.55 -18.67
CA ILE A 10 -0.57 12.37 -18.55
C ILE A 10 -1.02 12.16 -17.10
N VAL A 11 -0.08 12.19 -16.15
CA VAL A 11 -0.40 11.96 -14.73
C VAL A 11 -1.30 13.07 -14.20
N ALA A 12 -1.04 14.32 -14.57
CA ALA A 12 -1.90 15.44 -14.22
C ALA A 12 -3.30 15.30 -14.82
N ALA A 13 -3.41 14.98 -16.11
CA ALA A 13 -4.68 14.83 -16.80
C ALA A 13 -5.54 13.70 -16.20
N THR A 14 -4.94 12.53 -15.98
CA THR A 14 -5.64 11.37 -15.38
C THR A 14 -6.04 11.62 -13.93
N SER A 15 -5.19 12.30 -13.15
CA SER A 15 -5.50 12.70 -11.77
C SER A 15 -6.64 13.71 -11.70
N CYS A 16 -6.64 14.71 -12.59
CA CYS A 16 -7.73 15.69 -12.74
C CYS A 16 -9.05 15.00 -13.14
N ALA A 17 -9.00 14.06 -14.09
CA ALA A 17 -10.16 13.28 -14.50
C ALA A 17 -10.72 12.46 -13.33
N ALA A 18 -9.87 11.75 -12.58
CA ALA A 18 -10.27 10.98 -11.41
C ALA A 18 -10.88 11.87 -10.32
N TYR A 19 -10.29 13.03 -10.06
CA TYR A 19 -10.83 14.02 -9.12
C TYR A 19 -12.21 14.53 -9.57
N ALA A 20 -12.35 14.91 -10.84
CA ALA A 20 -13.62 15.40 -11.39
C ALA A 20 -14.73 14.33 -11.31
N VAL A 21 -14.42 13.09 -11.67
CA VAL A 21 -15.35 11.95 -11.52
C VAL A 21 -15.71 11.75 -10.05
N GLY A 22 -14.73 11.81 -9.15
CA GLY A 22 -14.98 11.65 -7.72
C GLY A 22 -15.90 12.74 -7.16
N ARG A 23 -15.67 14.00 -7.52
CA ARG A 23 -16.52 15.13 -7.15
C ARG A 23 -17.94 14.97 -7.69
N ARG A 24 -18.10 14.53 -8.95
CA ARG A 24 -19.42 14.23 -9.54
C ARG A 24 -20.16 13.11 -8.81
N ARG A 25 -19.44 12.18 -8.19
CA ARG A 25 -20.01 11.10 -7.36
C ARG A 25 -20.20 11.49 -5.88
N GLY A 26 -20.05 12.77 -5.53
CA GLY A 26 -20.28 13.26 -4.17
C GLY A 26 -19.12 13.02 -3.19
N LEU A 27 -17.93 12.62 -3.67
CA LEU A 27 -16.77 12.50 -2.79
C LEU A 27 -16.35 13.89 -2.25
N SER A 28 -16.21 13.96 -0.93
CA SER A 28 -15.81 15.20 -0.24
C SER A 28 -14.36 15.54 -0.54
N ALA A 29 -14.12 16.73 -1.09
CA ALA A 29 -12.77 17.27 -1.29
C ALA A 29 -12.01 17.43 0.05
N GLY A 30 -12.73 17.64 1.15
CA GLY A 30 -12.14 17.76 2.49
C GLY A 30 -11.47 16.46 2.99
N LEU A 31 -11.81 15.31 2.40
CA LEU A 31 -11.17 14.02 2.72
C LEU A 31 -9.93 13.74 1.88
N LEU A 32 -9.64 14.56 0.87
CA LEU A 32 -8.49 14.38 -0.02
C LEU A 32 -7.14 14.40 0.73
N PRO A 33 -6.89 15.30 1.70
CA PRO A 33 -5.67 15.25 2.51
C PRO A 33 -5.53 13.97 3.33
N ALA A 34 -6.63 13.45 3.86
CA ALA A 34 -6.63 12.19 4.61
C ALA A 34 -6.33 10.99 3.70
N ALA A 35 -6.93 10.96 2.51
CA ALA A 35 -6.65 9.95 1.48
C ALA A 35 -5.20 10.00 1.01
N LEU A 36 -4.63 11.20 0.78
CA LEU A 36 -3.23 11.36 0.41
C LEU A 36 -2.29 10.86 1.51
N ARG A 37 -2.55 11.21 2.78
CA ARG A 37 -1.78 10.70 3.91
C ARG A 37 -1.84 9.16 4.01
N ARG A 38 -2.98 8.56 3.68
CA ARG A 38 -3.11 7.10 3.63
C ARG A 38 -2.30 6.52 2.46
N ALA A 39 -2.36 7.12 1.28
CA ALA A 39 -1.57 6.71 0.13
C ALA A 39 -0.06 6.75 0.42
N ILE A 40 0.45 7.85 1.00
CA ILE A 40 1.86 7.99 1.39
C ILE A 40 2.27 6.89 2.39
N ARG A 41 1.42 6.57 3.37
CA ARG A 41 1.68 5.46 4.30
C ARG A 41 1.74 4.11 3.61
N CYS A 42 0.81 3.82 2.69
CA CYS A 42 0.86 2.60 1.89
C CYS A 42 2.14 2.53 1.03
N VAL A 43 2.55 3.63 0.41
CA VAL A 43 3.80 3.69 -0.36
C VAL A 43 5.02 3.44 0.55
N GLY A 44 5.08 4.08 1.71
CA GLY A 44 6.14 3.85 2.69
C GLY A 44 6.20 2.40 3.16
N ALA A 45 5.06 1.79 3.49
CA ALA A 45 4.97 0.38 3.85
C ALA A 45 5.41 -0.54 2.69
N CYS A 46 5.04 -0.22 1.45
CA CYS A 46 5.49 -0.94 0.26
C CYS A 46 7.01 -0.91 0.13
N LEU A 47 7.63 0.25 0.29
CA LEU A 47 9.09 0.40 0.25
C LEU A 47 9.78 -0.39 1.38
N VAL A 48 9.20 -0.41 2.59
CA VAL A 48 9.72 -1.22 3.70
C VAL A 48 9.64 -2.72 3.37
N PHE A 49 8.48 -3.22 2.93
CA PHE A 49 8.35 -4.62 2.52
C PHE A 49 9.29 -4.98 1.37
N TRP A 50 9.44 -4.08 0.41
CA TRP A 50 10.33 -4.28 -0.73
C TRP A 50 11.79 -4.37 -0.29
N GLY A 51 12.25 -3.44 0.55
CA GLY A 51 13.60 -3.47 1.12
C GLY A 51 13.86 -4.72 1.97
N VAL A 52 12.88 -5.14 2.79
CA VAL A 52 12.96 -6.37 3.58
C VAL A 52 13.02 -7.60 2.68
N ASN A 53 12.16 -7.69 1.65
CA ASN A 53 12.16 -8.81 0.72
C ASN A 53 13.50 -8.92 -0.03
N ILE A 54 14.06 -7.79 -0.46
CA ILE A 54 15.40 -7.76 -1.08
C ILE A 54 16.45 -8.25 -0.08
N ALA A 55 16.46 -7.74 1.15
CA ALA A 55 17.44 -8.16 2.16
C ALA A 55 17.34 -9.67 2.47
N VAL A 56 16.11 -10.18 2.65
CA VAL A 56 15.85 -11.60 2.91
C VAL A 56 16.26 -12.46 1.71
N GLY A 57 15.87 -12.08 0.49
CA GLY A 57 16.22 -12.82 -0.73
C GLY A 57 17.73 -12.87 -0.95
N ALA A 58 18.44 -11.77 -0.69
CA ALA A 58 19.89 -11.73 -0.77
C ALA A 58 20.55 -12.62 0.29
N GLY A 59 20.07 -12.56 1.53
CA GLY A 59 20.54 -13.43 2.62
C GLY A 59 20.34 -14.92 2.32
N LEU A 60 19.17 -15.29 1.78
CA LEU A 60 18.89 -16.67 1.35
C LEU A 60 19.80 -17.12 0.21
N ALA A 61 20.05 -16.27 -0.79
CA ALA A 61 20.95 -16.59 -1.88
C ALA A 61 22.39 -16.84 -1.38
N LEU A 62 22.88 -16.00 -0.46
CA LEU A 62 24.19 -16.17 0.17
C LEU A 62 24.26 -17.45 1.02
N LEU A 63 23.20 -17.77 1.77
CA LEU A 63 23.12 -19.00 2.56
C LEU A 63 23.19 -20.24 1.67
N VAL A 64 22.38 -20.30 0.61
CA VAL A 64 22.39 -21.41 -0.35
C VAL A 64 23.75 -21.57 -1.02
N ARG A 65 24.38 -20.46 -1.40
CA ARG A 65 25.74 -20.42 -1.95
C ARG A 65 26.76 -20.97 -0.95
N GLY A 66 26.69 -20.53 0.30
CA GLY A 66 27.60 -20.93 1.38
C GLY A 66 27.46 -22.40 1.77
N LEU A 67 26.25 -22.97 1.64
CA LEU A 67 25.98 -24.38 1.89
C LEU A 67 26.36 -25.30 0.70
N GLY A 68 26.86 -24.76 -0.41
CA GLY A 68 27.19 -25.54 -1.60
C GLY A 68 25.97 -26.12 -2.34
N LEU A 69 24.76 -25.66 -2.02
CA LEU A 69 23.49 -26.17 -2.56
C LEU A 69 23.17 -25.65 -3.98
N GLY A 70 24.05 -24.84 -4.55
CA GLY A 70 23.92 -24.30 -5.91
C GLY A 70 24.06 -22.78 -5.98
N PHE A 71 23.62 -22.21 -7.09
CA PHE A 71 23.67 -20.77 -7.36
C PHE A 71 22.26 -20.24 -7.59
N ILE A 72 21.75 -19.45 -6.65
CA ILE A 72 20.53 -18.66 -6.86
C ILE A 72 20.95 -17.33 -7.46
N TRP A 73 20.39 -17.02 -8.62
CA TRP A 73 20.68 -15.76 -9.29
C TRP A 73 20.04 -14.59 -8.53
N LEU A 74 20.88 -13.68 -8.07
CA LEU A 74 20.46 -12.51 -7.28
C LEU A 74 19.53 -11.58 -8.08
N TYR A 75 19.51 -11.65 -9.42
CA TYR A 75 18.63 -10.82 -10.26
C TYR A 75 17.14 -11.15 -10.05
N ILE A 76 16.79 -12.35 -9.58
CA ILE A 76 15.40 -12.69 -9.21
C ILE A 76 14.86 -11.71 -8.16
N ASN A 77 15.75 -11.21 -7.31
CA ASN A 77 15.43 -10.25 -6.25
C ASN A 77 15.11 -8.84 -6.79
N THR A 78 15.47 -8.56 -8.05
CA THR A 78 15.16 -7.31 -8.76
C THR A 78 13.98 -7.45 -9.73
N ASP A 79 13.34 -8.61 -9.76
CA ASP A 79 12.16 -8.84 -10.59
C ASP A 79 10.99 -7.94 -10.17
N ALA A 80 10.24 -7.44 -11.14
CA ALA A 80 9.09 -6.55 -10.89
C ALA A 80 8.03 -7.22 -10.00
N SER A 81 7.94 -8.56 -9.99
CA SER A 81 7.06 -9.32 -9.10
C SER A 81 7.35 -9.05 -7.62
N VAL A 82 8.62 -8.85 -7.21
CA VAL A 82 8.96 -8.54 -5.82
C VAL A 82 8.34 -7.22 -5.40
N LEU A 83 8.43 -6.20 -6.25
CA LEU A 83 7.81 -4.89 -6.00
C LEU A 83 6.28 -4.99 -5.95
N VAL A 84 5.67 -5.72 -6.88
CA VAL A 84 4.21 -5.93 -6.91
C VAL A 84 3.74 -6.65 -5.65
N LEU A 85 4.42 -7.72 -5.24
CA LEU A 85 4.09 -8.46 -4.03
C LEU A 85 4.29 -7.60 -2.77
N SER A 86 5.32 -6.75 -2.72
CA SER A 86 5.50 -5.78 -1.63
C SER A 86 4.39 -4.74 -1.56
N ALA A 87 3.86 -4.30 -2.70
CA ALA A 87 2.70 -3.43 -2.74
C ALA A 87 1.44 -4.14 -2.20
N VAL A 88 1.24 -5.42 -2.56
CA VAL A 88 0.15 -6.24 -2.01
C VAL A 88 0.31 -6.42 -0.50
N GLN A 89 1.52 -6.74 -0.01
CA GLN A 89 1.82 -6.85 1.42
C GLN A 89 1.50 -5.54 2.16
N ALA A 90 1.88 -4.39 1.59
CA ALA A 90 1.58 -3.09 2.17
C ALA A 90 0.07 -2.80 2.25
N LEU A 91 -0.68 -3.13 1.19
CA LEU A 91 -2.14 -2.98 1.17
C LEU A 91 -2.82 -3.88 2.20
N VAL A 92 -2.42 -5.15 2.29
CA VAL A 92 -2.92 -6.10 3.30
C VAL A 92 -2.62 -5.60 4.70
N PHE A 93 -1.38 -5.20 4.98
CA PHE A 93 -0.97 -4.70 6.28
C PHE A 93 -1.72 -3.44 6.69
N GLU A 94 -1.79 -2.43 5.80
CA GLU A 94 -2.49 -1.19 6.09
C GLU A 94 -4.00 -1.43 6.28
N SER A 95 -4.61 -2.35 5.54
CA SER A 95 -6.02 -2.73 5.68
C SER A 95 -6.28 -3.44 6.99
N TRP A 96 -5.44 -4.40 7.36
CA TRP A 96 -5.50 -5.11 8.65
C TRP A 96 -5.38 -4.15 9.83
N ARG A 97 -4.41 -3.22 9.77
CA ARG A 97 -4.21 -2.17 10.78
C ARG A 97 -5.42 -1.24 10.91
N ALA A 98 -6.09 -0.90 9.81
CA ALA A 98 -7.26 -0.03 9.82
C ALA A 98 -8.46 -0.69 10.52
N GLN A 99 -8.66 -2.00 10.34
CA GLN A 99 -9.72 -2.75 11.01
C GLN A 99 -9.51 -2.81 12.54
N HIS A 100 -8.25 -2.90 12.99
CA HIS A 100 -7.92 -2.93 14.42
C HIS A 100 -7.98 -1.56 15.10
N ALA A 101 -7.89 -0.47 14.33
CA ALA A 101 -8.00 0.88 14.84
C ALA A 101 -9.46 1.37 14.94
N ALA A 102 -10.42 0.63 14.41
CA ALA A 102 -11.83 0.96 14.55
C ALA A 102 -12.28 0.74 16.00
N PRO A 103 -12.91 1.73 16.67
CA PRO A 103 -13.42 1.54 18.01
C PRO A 103 -14.45 0.41 18.04
N PRO A 104 -14.53 -0.37 19.13
CA PRO A 104 -15.54 -1.41 19.27
C PRO A 104 -16.93 -0.77 19.10
N PRO A 105 -17.91 -1.49 18.50
CA PRO A 105 -19.26 -0.99 18.39
C PRO A 105 -19.77 -0.59 19.78
N PRO A 106 -20.50 0.54 19.90
CA PRO A 106 -21.05 0.96 21.19
C PRO A 106 -21.83 -0.19 21.78
N ALA A 107 -21.57 -0.50 23.06
CA ALA A 107 -22.30 -1.54 23.78
C ALA A 107 -23.80 -1.27 23.61
N ASP A 108 -24.53 -2.28 23.14
CA ASP A 108 -26.00 -2.22 23.00
C ASP A 108 -26.57 -1.72 24.33
N PRO A 109 -27.30 -0.57 24.36
CA PRO A 109 -27.98 -0.15 25.56
C PRO A 109 -29.04 -1.21 25.89
N SER A 110 -28.67 -2.07 26.84
CA SER A 110 -29.52 -3.06 27.52
C SER A 110 -30.99 -2.63 27.60
N PRO A 111 -31.95 -3.57 27.43
CA PRO A 111 -33.39 -3.33 27.28
C PRO A 111 -34.09 -2.55 28.40
N ALA A 112 -33.40 -2.15 29.47
CA ALA A 112 -33.94 -1.41 30.60
C ALA A 112 -34.56 -0.04 30.24
N ARG A 113 -34.29 0.51 29.04
CA ARG A 113 -34.85 1.80 28.57
C ARG A 113 -36.15 1.70 27.76
N ARG A 114 -36.75 0.51 27.62
CA ARG A 114 -38.01 0.31 26.86
C ARG A 114 -39.28 0.36 27.70
N LEU A 115 -39.19 0.59 29.01
CA LEU A 115 -40.32 0.56 29.94
C LEU A 115 -40.53 1.87 30.72
N GLU A 116 -39.84 2.95 30.34
CA GLU A 116 -40.09 4.31 30.86
C GLU A 116 -40.80 5.18 29.82
#